data_AF-A0A7Y4W6Z9-F1
#
_entry.id   AF-A0A7Y4W6Z9-F1
#
_cell.length_a   1.000
_cell.length_b   1.000
_cell.length_c   1.000
_cell.angle_alpha   90.00
_cell.angle_beta   90.00
_cell.angle_gamma   90.00
#
_symmetry.space_group_name_H-M   'P 1'
#
loop_
_entity.id
_entity.type
_entity.pdbx_description
1 polymer ?
#
loop_
_entity_poly.entity_id
_entity_poly.type
_entity_poly.pdbx_seq_one_letter_code
_entity_poly.pdbx_strand_id
1 'polypeptide(L)'
;IYDFDSQMLRGFLTGLNEHLTDDGEAWLILSDLAEHLGLRSRATLLGWITDAGLQVLERIDTKPTHPKANDPTDPLHQARSAETTSLWRLKVTTSL
;
A
#
# COMPACT_ATOMS: atom_id res chain seq x y z
N ILE A 1 5.29 -7.50 5.84
CA ILE A 1 4.48 -8.20 6.86
C ILE A 1 3.52 -9.11 6.11
N TYR A 2 3.23 -10.32 6.60
CA TYR A 2 2.11 -11.09 6.06
C TYR A 2 0.83 -10.59 6.71
N ASP A 3 -0.08 -10.07 5.90
CA ASP A 3 -1.35 -9.48 6.34
C ASP A 3 -2.50 -10.27 5.72
N PHE A 4 -2.96 -11.30 6.45
CA PHE A 4 -4.03 -12.18 5.97
C PHE A 4 -5.31 -11.38 5.73
N ASP A 5 -5.87 -11.54 4.53
CA ASP A 5 -7.02 -10.78 4.04
C ASP A 5 -6.87 -9.25 4.11
N SER A 6 -5.65 -8.70 4.20
CA SER A 6 -5.42 -7.26 4.36
C SER A 6 -6.05 -6.63 5.62
N GLN A 7 -6.14 -7.37 6.73
CA GLN A 7 -6.74 -6.88 7.97
C GLN A 7 -6.02 -5.66 8.55
N MET A 8 -4.69 -5.72 8.66
CA MET A 8 -3.89 -4.61 9.18
C MET A 8 -4.01 -3.39 8.27
N LEU A 9 -3.92 -3.59 6.95
CA LEU A 9 -4.07 -2.50 5.99
C LEU A 9 -5.45 -1.84 6.08
N ARG A 10 -6.53 -2.63 6.09
CA ARG A 10 -7.88 -2.07 6.18
C ARG A 10 -8.08 -1.33 7.49
N GLY A 11 -7.64 -1.91 8.62
CA GLY A 11 -7.71 -1.26 9.92
C GLY A 11 -6.94 0.04 9.99
N PHE A 12 -5.73 0.08 9.40
CA PHE A 12 -4.96 1.32 9.23
C PHE A 12 -5.79 2.37 8.49
N LEU A 13 -6.25 2.05 7.27
CA LEU A 13 -7.00 3.01 6.44
C LEU A 13 -8.26 3.54 7.13
N THR A 14 -9.09 2.65 7.69
CA THR A 14 -10.36 3.05 8.31
C THR A 14 -10.17 3.85 9.61
N GLY A 15 -9.04 3.68 10.29
CA GLY A 15 -8.74 4.39 11.55
C GLY A 15 -8.12 5.78 11.36
N LEU A 16 -7.64 6.12 10.16
CA LEU A 16 -6.88 7.36 9.94
C LEU A 16 -7.66 8.64 10.22
N ASN A 17 -8.96 8.68 9.90
CA ASN A 17 -9.79 9.88 10.09
C ASN A 17 -9.85 10.30 11.57
N GLU A 18 -9.82 9.34 12.51
CA GLU A 18 -9.84 9.62 13.95
C GLU A 18 -8.48 10.08 14.51
N HIS A 19 -7.40 9.86 13.77
CA HIS A 19 -6.02 10.08 14.25
C HIS A 19 -5.29 11.23 13.55
N LEU A 20 -5.79 11.68 12.40
CA LEU A 20 -5.20 12.80 11.67
C LEU A 20 -5.71 14.13 12.23
N THR A 21 -4.80 15.09 12.38
CA THR A 21 -5.16 16.50 12.62
C THR A 21 -5.68 17.13 11.34
N ASP A 22 -6.25 18.34 11.45
CA ASP A 22 -6.44 19.20 10.29
C ASP A 22 -5.13 19.32 9.51
N ASP A 23 -5.23 19.14 8.19
CA ASP A 23 -4.09 19.08 7.26
C ASP A 23 -3.05 17.96 7.46
N GLY A 24 -3.29 17.05 8.40
CA GLY A 24 -2.42 15.92 8.66
C GLY A 24 -2.32 14.93 7.50
N GLU A 25 -1.16 14.30 7.37
CA GLU A 25 -0.90 13.26 6.36
C GLU A 25 -0.62 11.92 7.02
N ALA A 26 -1.12 10.85 6.39
CA ALA A 26 -0.74 9.49 6.68
C ALA A 26 0.15 8.95 5.58
N TRP A 27 1.25 8.31 5.96
CA TRP A 27 2.23 7.75 5.03
C TRP A 27 2.18 6.23 5.09
N LEU A 28 1.77 5.61 3.98
CA LEU A 28 1.67 4.16 3.83
C LEU A 28 2.78 3.68 2.89
N ILE A 29 3.67 2.82 3.38
CA ILE A 29 4.70 2.18 2.56
C ILE A 29 4.24 0.75 2.23
N LEU A 30 4.09 0.45 0.95
CA LEU A 30 3.49 -0.81 0.51
C LEU A 30 4.11 -1.32 -0.80
N SER A 31 4.48 -2.60 -0.81
CA SER A 31 4.86 -3.32 -2.03
C SER A 31 3.62 -3.76 -2.83
N ASP A 32 3.72 -3.69 -4.16
CA ASP A 32 2.73 -4.26 -5.09
C ASP A 32 2.85 -5.78 -5.25
N LEU A 33 3.67 -6.47 -4.43
CA LEU A 33 3.78 -7.94 -4.45
C LEU A 33 2.43 -8.66 -4.36
N ALA A 34 1.50 -8.15 -3.54
CA ALA A 34 0.15 -8.72 -3.45
C ALA A 34 -0.64 -8.60 -4.77
N GLU A 35 -0.33 -7.60 -5.60
CA GLU A 35 -0.90 -7.43 -6.95
C GLU A 35 -0.29 -8.48 -7.89
N HIS A 36 1.03 -8.67 -7.85
CA HIS A 36 1.72 -9.71 -8.62
C HIS A 36 1.26 -11.14 -8.27
N LEU A 37 0.87 -11.38 -7.02
CA LEU A 37 0.37 -12.67 -6.55
C LEU A 37 -1.16 -12.84 -6.74
N GLY A 38 -1.85 -11.84 -7.29
CA GLY A 38 -3.30 -11.90 -7.49
C GLY A 38 -4.14 -11.86 -6.21
N LEU A 39 -3.54 -11.53 -5.06
CA LEU A 39 -4.20 -11.49 -3.76
C LEU A 39 -5.05 -10.23 -3.58
N ARG A 40 -4.66 -9.13 -4.24
CA ARG A 40 -5.38 -7.86 -4.21
C ARG A 40 -4.98 -7.01 -5.40
N SER A 41 -5.94 -6.42 -6.11
CA SER A 41 -5.65 -5.50 -7.22
C SER A 41 -5.33 -4.08 -6.74
N ARG A 42 -4.65 -3.29 -7.60
CA ARG A 42 -4.48 -1.85 -7.40
C ARG A 42 -5.82 -1.13 -7.22
N ALA A 43 -6.81 -1.49 -8.03
CA ALA A 43 -8.15 -0.90 -7.97
C ALA A 43 -8.82 -1.17 -6.62
N THR A 44 -8.65 -2.36 -6.05
CA THR A 44 -9.15 -2.72 -4.72
C THR A 44 -8.51 -1.84 -3.63
N LEU A 45 -7.18 -1.63 -3.68
CA LEU A 45 -6.51 -0.72 -2.73
C LEU A 45 -7.05 0.70 -2.84
N LEU A 46 -7.16 1.24 -4.05
CA LEU A 46 -7.65 2.60 -4.26
C LEU A 46 -9.11 2.74 -3.80
N GLY A 47 -9.95 1.73 -4.05
CA GLY A 47 -11.31 1.67 -3.53
C GLY A 47 -11.34 1.74 -2.01
N TRP A 48 -10.54 0.94 -1.31
CA TRP A 48 -10.46 0.99 0.16
C TRP A 48 -9.97 2.34 0.70
N ILE A 49 -9.05 3.02 0.01
CA ILE A 49 -8.62 4.37 0.37
C ILE A 49 -9.80 5.34 0.27
N THR A 50 -10.53 5.30 -0.85
CA THR A 50 -11.70 6.16 -1.07
C THR A 50 -12.83 5.86 -0.06
N ASP A 51 -13.13 4.59 0.17
CA ASP A 51 -14.17 4.15 1.11
C ASP A 51 -13.86 4.56 2.57
N ALA A 52 -12.57 4.68 2.91
CA ALA A 52 -12.11 5.20 4.20
C ALA A 52 -12.22 6.74 4.32
N GLY A 53 -12.76 7.43 3.31
CA GLY A 53 -12.85 8.88 3.29
C GLY A 53 -11.50 9.55 3.10
N LEU A 54 -10.55 8.88 2.44
CA LEU A 54 -9.20 9.38 2.18
C LEU A 54 -8.98 9.66 0.69
N GLN A 55 -7.99 10.49 0.41
CA GLN A 55 -7.47 10.77 -0.92
C GLN A 55 -5.96 10.56 -0.98
N VAL A 56 -5.46 10.18 -2.16
CA VAL A 56 -4.02 10.05 -2.43
C VAL A 56 -3.50 11.43 -2.85
N LEU A 57 -2.59 12.00 -2.06
CA LEU A 57 -1.88 13.23 -2.39
C LEU A 57 -0.73 12.97 -3.36
N GLU A 58 0.04 11.91 -3.10
CA GLU A 58 1.21 11.55 -3.88
C GLU A 58 1.52 10.05 -3.76
N ARG A 59 2.14 9.50 -4.81
CA ARG A 59 2.75 8.17 -4.79
C ARG A 59 4.20 8.28 -5.26
N ILE A 60 5.12 7.79 -4.45
CA ILE A 60 6.56 7.75 -4.77
C ILE A 60 7.00 6.29 -4.80
N ASP A 61 7.61 5.87 -5.90
CA ASP A 61 7.98 4.48 -6.14
C ASP A 61 9.48 4.24 -5.97
N THR A 62 9.85 3.05 -5.49
CA THR A 62 11.22 2.56 -5.51
C THR A 62 11.27 1.06 -5.84
N LYS A 63 12.40 0.63 -6.40
CA LYS A 63 12.67 -0.77 -6.74
C LYS A 63 13.34 -1.51 -5.57
N PRO A 64 13.10 -2.82 -5.42
CA PRO A 64 13.68 -3.63 -4.37
C PRO A 64 15.20 -3.68 -4.52
N THR A 65 15.91 -3.51 -3.41
CA THR A 65 17.39 -3.65 -3.33
C THR A 65 17.81 -4.84 -2.46
N HIS A 66 16.85 -5.65 -1.99
CA HIS A 66 17.08 -6.71 -1.03
C HIS A 66 17.51 -8.04 -1.71
N PRO A 67 18.41 -8.85 -1.10
CA PRO A 67 18.93 -10.09 -1.69
C PRO A 67 17.88 -11.07 -2.24
N LYS A 68 16.73 -11.21 -1.57
CA LYS A 68 15.62 -12.08 -2.01
C LYS A 68 15.06 -11.74 -3.40
N ALA A 69 15.14 -10.47 -3.83
CA ALA A 69 14.73 -10.08 -5.18
C ALA A 69 15.70 -10.60 -6.26
N ASN A 70 16.94 -10.94 -5.87
CA ASN A 70 18.00 -11.43 -6.76
C ASN A 70 18.28 -12.94 -6.58
N ASP A 71 17.53 -13.63 -5.72
CA ASP A 71 17.71 -15.06 -5.46
C ASP A 71 16.82 -15.89 -6.42
N PRO A 72 17.40 -16.54 -7.45
CA PRO A 72 16.63 -17.33 -8.42
C PRO A 72 16.03 -18.60 -7.83
N THR A 73 16.42 -18.98 -6.61
CA THR A 73 15.87 -20.16 -5.91
C THR A 73 14.63 -19.82 -5.05
N ASP A 74 14.32 -18.53 -4.87
CA ASP A 74 13.11 -18.09 -4.18
C ASP A 74 11.88 -18.43 -5.05
N PRO A 75 10.86 -19.16 -4.54
CA PRO A 75 9.65 -19.49 -5.31
C PRO A 75 8.89 -18.26 -5.82
N LEU A 76 9.09 -17.10 -5.19
CA LEU A 76 8.50 -15.82 -5.56
C LEU A 76 9.50 -14.92 -6.30
N HIS A 77 10.67 -15.42 -6.73
CA HIS A 77 11.72 -14.63 -7.35
C HIS A 77 11.20 -13.74 -8.50
N GLN A 78 10.37 -14.28 -9.40
CA GLN A 78 9.81 -13.50 -10.50
C GLN A 78 8.95 -12.33 -10.01
N ALA A 79 8.13 -12.54 -8.98
CA ALA A 79 7.29 -11.49 -8.41
C ALA A 79 8.13 -10.49 -7.59
N ARG A 80 9.09 -10.96 -6.81
CA ARG A 80 10.00 -10.13 -5.99
C ARG A 80 10.98 -9.30 -6.83
N SER A 81 11.40 -9.78 -7.98
CA SER A 81 12.26 -9.02 -8.89
C SER A 81 11.48 -7.93 -9.64
N ALA A 82 10.18 -8.16 -9.87
CA ALA A 82 9.29 -7.20 -10.52
C ALA A 82 8.70 -6.16 -9.56
N GLU A 83 8.63 -6.47 -8.26
CA GLU A 83 7.89 -5.66 -7.28
C GLU A 83 8.35 -4.19 -7.24
N THR A 84 7.43 -3.33 -6.85
CA THR A 84 7.64 -1.92 -6.60
C THR A 84 7.12 -1.61 -5.21
N THR A 85 7.98 -1.04 -4.38
CA THR A 85 7.55 -0.49 -3.09
C THR A 85 7.22 0.98 -3.26
N SER A 86 6.01 1.37 -2.89
CA SER A 86 5.53 2.74 -3.00
C SER A 86 5.32 3.35 -1.62
N LEU A 87 5.72 4.61 -1.44
CA LEU A 87 5.18 5.49 -0.41
C LEU A 87 3.91 6.14 -0.97
N TRP A 88 2.81 6.01 -0.23
CA TRP A 88 1.53 6.65 -0.49
C TRP A 88 1.30 7.71 0.57
N ARG A 89 1.19 8.97 0.14
CA ARG A 89 0.80 10.09 1.00
C ARG A 89 -0.70 10.24 0.93
N LEU A 90 -1.38 10.05 2.05
CA LEU A 90 -2.82 10.05 2.17
C LEU A 90 -3.28 11.20 3.07
N LYS A 91 -4.46 11.73 2.79
CA LYS A 91 -5.12 12.75 3.61
C LYS A 91 -6.61 12.48 3.69
N VAL A 92 -7.28 12.98 4.73
CA VAL A 92 -8.74 13.01 4.79
C VAL A 92 -9.30 13.81 3.61
N THR A 93 -10.33 13.27 2.97
CA THR A 93 -11.07 13.96 1.92
C THR A 93 -11.88 15.09 2.54
N THR A 94 -11.51 16.32 2.25
CA THR A 94 -12.32 17.48 2.64
C THR A 94 -13.49 17.61 1.67
N SER A 95 -14.72 17.53 2.17
CA SER A 95 -15.90 17.91 1.39
C SER A 95 -15.95 19.44 1.32
N LEU A 96 -16.06 19.98 0.10
CA LEU A 96 -16.28 21.42 -0.14
C LEU A 96 -17.69 21.84 0.26
#